data_AF-A0A914GD48-F1
#
_entry.id   AF-A0A914GD48-F1
#
_cell.length_a   1.000
_cell.length_b   1.000
_cell.length_c   1.000
_cell.angle_alpha   90.00
_cell.angle_beta   90.00
_cell.angle_gamma   90.00
#
_symmetry.space_group_name_H-M   'P 1'
#
loop_
_entity.id
_entity.type
_entity.pdbx_description
1 polymer ?
#
loop_
_entity_poly.entity_id
_entity_poly.type
_entity_poly.pdbx_seq_one_letter_code
_entity_poly.pdbx_strand_id
1 'polypeptide(L)'
;LKVPGLESIEEASKKCDYDVEEHKNNRDQHAFLMDSHQFECDFYNTLAPILDVPCPKVYKTTELLFGEKEGVLHMEDLTLRGKTISHFENINLTQVKSVIKAMAHMHKNILSADPSLWKGKFLKNQTTLAEVSKVLHSMIEPLIKKSNRQ
;
A
#
# COMPACT_ATOMS: atom_id res chain seq x y z
N LEU A 1 1.76 -20.46 -4.37
CA LEU A 1 1.90 -19.89 -3.02
C LEU A 1 0.60 -19.15 -2.69
N LYS A 2 -0.10 -19.52 -1.61
CA LYS A 2 -1.20 -18.73 -1.05
C LYS A 2 -0.55 -17.66 -0.18
N VAL A 3 -0.69 -16.39 -0.49
CA VAL A 3 -0.26 -15.32 0.41
C VAL A 3 -1.34 -15.21 1.50
N PRO A 4 -1.04 -15.50 2.77
CA PRO A 4 -2.05 -15.55 3.82
C PRO A 4 -2.44 -14.12 4.21
N GLY A 5 -3.38 -13.52 3.46
CA GLY A 5 -3.83 -12.15 3.72
C GLY A 5 -4.66 -12.07 5.00
N LEU A 6 -5.80 -12.77 5.05
CA LEU A 6 -6.72 -12.70 6.18
C LEU A 6 -6.11 -13.23 7.49
N GLU A 7 -5.48 -14.39 7.41
CA GLU A 7 -4.90 -15.08 8.58
C GLU A 7 -3.79 -14.21 9.21
N SER A 8 -2.96 -13.56 8.39
CA SER A 8 -1.91 -12.65 8.88
C SER A 8 -2.47 -11.34 9.40
N ILE A 9 -3.58 -10.83 8.83
CA ILE A 9 -4.27 -9.62 9.34
C ILE A 9 -4.89 -9.90 10.70
N GLU A 10 -5.57 -11.04 10.86
CA GLU A 10 -6.12 -11.47 12.16
C GLU A 10 -5.01 -11.68 13.20
N GLU A 11 -3.90 -12.31 12.81
CA GLU A 11 -2.77 -12.53 13.71
C GLU A 11 -2.08 -11.22 14.11
N ALA A 12 -1.91 -10.29 13.16
CA ALA A 12 -1.35 -8.97 13.43
C ALA A 12 -2.26 -8.12 14.33
N SER A 13 -3.58 -8.18 14.11
CA SER A 13 -4.57 -7.48 14.95
C SER A 13 -4.53 -7.94 16.40
N LYS A 14 -4.36 -9.26 16.63
CA LYS A 14 -4.22 -9.85 17.98
C LYS A 14 -2.90 -9.48 18.67
N LYS A 15 -1.82 -9.27 17.91
CA LYS A 15 -0.47 -8.97 18.46
C LYS A 15 -0.27 -7.51 18.85
N CYS A 16 -1.09 -6.59 18.36
CA CYS A 16 -0.92 -5.15 18.56
C CYS A 16 -1.66 -4.58 19.78
N ASP A 17 -2.24 -5.39 20.67
CA ASP A 17 -3.13 -4.93 21.78
C ASP A 17 -4.13 -3.86 21.31
N TYR A 18 -4.65 -4.04 20.09
CA TYR A 18 -5.73 -3.20 19.58
C TYR A 18 -7.00 -3.67 20.29
N ASP A 19 -7.56 -2.83 21.15
CA ASP A 19 -8.74 -3.17 21.97
C ASP A 19 -9.93 -3.47 21.04
N VAL A 20 -10.15 -4.76 20.76
CA VAL A 20 -11.17 -5.26 19.82
C VAL A 20 -12.60 -4.95 20.31
N GLU A 21 -12.74 -4.55 21.58
CA GLU A 21 -14.02 -4.25 22.20
C GLU A 21 -14.69 -2.96 21.68
N GLU A 22 -13.96 -2.04 21.05
CA GLU A 22 -14.55 -0.79 20.51
C GLU A 22 -15.12 -0.93 19.08
N HIS A 23 -14.88 -2.06 18.40
CA HIS A 23 -15.35 -2.29 17.02
C HIS A 23 -16.09 -3.62 16.85
N LYS A 24 -17.12 -3.85 17.67
CA LYS A 24 -18.09 -4.96 17.56
C LYS A 24 -19.07 -4.81 16.38
N ASN A 25 -18.54 -4.68 15.16
CA ASN A 25 -19.34 -4.93 13.95
C ASN A 25 -18.49 -5.71 12.95
N ASN A 26 -18.59 -7.04 12.96
CA ASN A 26 -17.98 -7.91 11.96
C ASN A 26 -18.36 -7.50 10.51
N ARG A 27 -19.51 -6.85 10.31
CA ARG A 27 -19.88 -6.29 8.99
C ARG A 27 -18.89 -5.24 8.49
N ASP A 28 -18.35 -4.41 9.37
CA ASP A 28 -17.45 -3.31 8.99
C ASP A 28 -16.06 -3.84 8.62
N GLN A 29 -15.59 -4.88 9.29
CA GLN A 29 -14.32 -5.55 8.98
C GLN A 29 -14.38 -6.30 7.64
N HIS A 30 -15.45 -7.06 7.40
CA HIS A 30 -15.64 -7.75 6.13
C HIS A 30 -15.79 -6.75 4.97
N ALA A 31 -16.59 -5.70 5.14
CA ALA A 31 -16.72 -4.65 4.13
C ALA A 31 -15.37 -3.98 3.83
N PHE A 32 -14.59 -3.66 4.86
CA PHE A 32 -13.25 -3.09 4.69
C PHE A 32 -12.29 -4.01 3.92
N LEU A 33 -12.28 -5.30 4.22
CA LEU A 33 -11.44 -6.28 3.52
C LEU A 33 -11.84 -6.43 2.05
N MET A 34 -13.14 -6.44 1.78
CA MET A 34 -13.68 -6.51 0.42
C MET A 34 -13.30 -5.26 -0.38
N ASP A 35 -13.55 -4.07 0.20
CA ASP A 35 -13.21 -2.79 -0.40
C ASP A 35 -11.70 -2.71 -0.69
N SER A 36 -10.86 -3.09 0.28
CA SER A 36 -9.40 -3.05 0.14
C SER A 36 -8.89 -3.98 -0.96
N HIS A 37 -9.39 -5.23 -0.99
CA HIS A 37 -9.04 -6.20 -2.03
C HIS A 37 -9.51 -5.74 -3.41
N GLN A 38 -10.71 -5.18 -3.51
CA GLN A 38 -11.23 -4.66 -4.77
C GLN A 38 -10.42 -3.45 -5.25
N PHE A 39 -10.07 -2.53 -4.35
CA PHE A 39 -9.21 -1.40 -4.69
C PHE A 39 -7.82 -1.83 -5.16
N GLU A 40 -7.24 -2.86 -4.54
CA GLU A 40 -5.97 -3.42 -4.98
C GLU A 40 -6.09 -4.05 -6.38
N CYS A 41 -7.14 -4.85 -6.62
CA CYS A 41 -7.41 -5.41 -7.94
C CYS A 41 -7.59 -4.32 -9.00
N ASP A 42 -8.40 -3.30 -8.72
CA ASP A 42 -8.66 -2.18 -9.62
C ASP A 42 -7.38 -1.38 -9.90
N PHE A 43 -6.57 -1.12 -8.88
CA PHE A 43 -5.27 -0.45 -9.03
C PHE A 43 -4.39 -1.22 -10.01
N TYR A 44 -4.21 -2.52 -9.83
CA TYR A 44 -3.35 -3.32 -10.69
C TYR A 44 -3.88 -3.51 -12.11
N ASN A 45 -5.20 -3.55 -12.28
CA ASN A 45 -5.81 -3.70 -13.60
C ASN A 45 -5.87 -2.40 -14.41
N THR A 46 -5.99 -1.25 -13.73
CA THR A 46 -6.28 0.03 -14.40
C THR A 46 -5.15 1.05 -14.30
N LEU A 47 -4.55 1.21 -13.11
CA LEU A 47 -3.55 2.25 -12.86
C LEU A 47 -2.12 1.73 -13.03
N ALA A 48 -1.80 0.55 -12.51
CA ALA A 48 -0.44 0.00 -12.63
C ALA A 48 0.10 -0.07 -14.07
N PRO A 49 -0.70 -0.39 -15.12
CA PRO A 49 -0.20 -0.44 -16.50
C PRO A 49 0.25 0.92 -17.05
N ILE A 50 -0.23 2.04 -16.49
CA ILE A 50 0.14 3.39 -16.91
C ILE A 50 1.25 3.99 -16.03
N LEU A 51 1.74 3.24 -15.04
CA LEU A 51 2.79 3.71 -14.15
C LEU A 51 4.17 3.48 -14.76
N ASP A 52 4.94 4.56 -14.84
CA ASP A 52 6.39 4.57 -15.03
C ASP A 52 7.13 4.32 -13.70
N VAL A 53 6.67 3.32 -12.94
CA VAL A 53 7.38 2.80 -11.76
C VAL A 53 7.39 1.28 -11.76
N PRO A 54 8.41 0.62 -11.16
CA PRO A 54 8.43 -0.83 -11.08
C PRO A 54 7.26 -1.35 -10.24
N CYS A 55 6.31 -2.02 -10.89
CA CYS A 55 5.25 -2.78 -10.26
C CYS A 55 5.47 -4.28 -10.49
N PRO A 56 5.07 -5.16 -9.57
CA PRO A 56 5.10 -6.60 -9.81
C PRO A 56 4.24 -6.94 -11.03
N LYS A 57 4.68 -7.89 -11.86
CA LYS A 57 3.83 -8.39 -12.93
C LYS A 57 2.61 -9.10 -12.34
N VAL A 58 1.42 -8.71 -12.78
CA VAL A 58 0.16 -9.34 -12.36
C VAL A 58 -0.28 -10.34 -13.42
N TYR A 59 -0.46 -11.59 -13.03
CA TYR A 59 -0.88 -12.68 -13.91
C TYR A 59 -2.39 -12.87 -13.91
N LYS A 60 -3.05 -12.66 -12.77
CA LYS A 60 -4.50 -12.80 -12.62
C LYS A 60 -4.99 -12.05 -11.39
N THR A 61 -6.13 -11.38 -11.51
CA THR A 61 -6.89 -10.87 -10.37
C THR A 61 -8.27 -11.52 -10.34
N THR A 62 -8.88 -11.60 -9.17
CA THR A 62 -10.23 -12.11 -8.99
C THR A 62 -10.83 -11.41 -7.77
N GLU A 63 -11.99 -10.81 -7.96
CA GLU A 63 -12.72 -10.09 -6.92
C GLU A 63 -13.11 -11.01 -5.76
N LEU A 64 -13.18 -10.44 -4.56
CA LEU A 64 -13.60 -11.14 -3.34
C LEU A 64 -15.10 -10.96 -3.14
N LEU A 65 -15.84 -12.07 -3.01
CA LEU A 65 -17.26 -12.06 -2.64
C LEU A 65 -17.45 -13.02 -1.45
N PHE A 66 -17.75 -12.47 -0.27
CA PHE A 66 -17.88 -13.28 0.94
C PHE A 66 -18.96 -14.35 0.80
N GLY A 67 -18.59 -15.60 1.11
CA GLY A 67 -19.49 -16.76 1.04
C GLY A 67 -19.70 -17.34 -0.37
N GLU A 68 -19.22 -16.66 -1.42
CA GLU A 68 -19.41 -17.09 -2.81
C GLU A 68 -18.08 -17.36 -3.54
N LYS A 69 -17.10 -16.47 -3.39
CA LYS A 69 -15.90 -16.46 -4.22
C LYS A 69 -14.69 -15.94 -3.46
N GLU A 70 -13.62 -16.73 -3.42
CA GLU A 70 -12.34 -16.29 -2.89
C GLU A 70 -11.70 -15.24 -3.81
N GLY A 71 -11.24 -14.15 -3.19
CA GLY A 71 -10.44 -13.12 -3.86
C GLY A 71 -9.03 -13.64 -4.13
N VAL A 72 -8.51 -13.36 -5.33
CA VAL A 72 -7.17 -13.80 -5.74
C VAL A 72 -6.41 -12.65 -6.37
N LEU A 73 -5.17 -12.45 -5.93
CA LEU A 73 -4.19 -11.61 -6.59
C LEU A 73 -2.95 -12.45 -6.89
N HIS A 74 -2.83 -12.91 -8.13
CA HIS A 74 -1.71 -13.73 -8.58
C HIS A 74 -0.69 -12.84 -9.27
N MET A 75 0.47 -12.66 -8.64
CA MET A 75 1.52 -11.74 -9.07
C MET A 75 2.91 -12.35 -8.94
N GLU A 76 3.86 -11.69 -9.60
CA GLU A 76 5.28 -12.00 -9.58
C GLU A 76 5.85 -11.99 -8.16
N ASP A 77 6.64 -13.02 -7.85
CA ASP A 77 7.38 -13.10 -6.61
C ASP A 77 8.60 -12.16 -6.65
N LEU A 78 8.62 -11.21 -5.72
CA LEU A 78 9.72 -10.25 -5.57
C LEU A 78 10.67 -10.60 -4.43
N THR A 79 10.52 -11.72 -3.70
CA THR A 79 11.35 -12.03 -2.52
C THR A 79 12.85 -12.05 -2.79
N LEU A 80 13.28 -12.42 -4.00
CA LEU A 80 14.71 -12.42 -4.39
C LEU A 80 15.25 -11.04 -4.81
N ARG A 81 14.38 -10.06 -5.10
CA ARG A 81 14.75 -8.74 -5.63
C ARG A 81 14.24 -7.57 -4.78
N GLY A 82 13.37 -7.83 -3.83
CA GLY A 82 12.73 -6.88 -2.95
C GLY A 82 13.03 -7.23 -1.50
N LYS A 83 13.05 -6.20 -0.65
CA LYS A 83 13.16 -6.34 0.79
C LYS A 83 12.13 -5.44 1.44
N THR A 84 11.34 -5.99 2.36
CA THR A 84 10.54 -5.18 3.27
C THR A 84 11.48 -4.57 4.30
N ILE A 85 11.56 -3.25 4.32
CA ILE A 85 12.41 -2.51 5.27
C ILE A 85 11.50 -1.78 6.26
N SER A 86 11.81 -1.90 7.55
CA SER A 86 11.23 -1.01 8.55
C SER A 86 11.72 0.41 8.24
N HIS A 87 10.79 1.36 8.15
CA HIS A 87 11.02 2.72 7.65
C HIS A 87 12.18 3.47 8.35
N PHE A 88 12.61 3.02 9.52
CA PHE A 88 13.52 3.73 10.41
C PHE A 88 14.96 3.20 10.43
N GLU A 89 15.24 2.05 9.79
CA GLU A 89 16.57 1.44 9.89
C GLU A 89 17.25 1.30 8.52
N ASN A 90 18.33 2.05 8.34
CA ASN A 90 19.37 1.85 7.32
C ASN A 90 19.06 2.27 5.86
N ILE A 91 18.08 3.15 5.62
CA ILE A 91 17.94 3.77 4.28
C ILE A 91 19.00 4.85 4.09
N ASN A 92 19.74 4.80 2.96
CA ASN A 92 20.66 5.85 2.56
C ASN A 92 19.97 6.94 1.70
N LEU A 93 20.61 8.09 1.54
CA LEU A 93 20.03 9.23 0.81
C LEU A 93 19.67 8.88 -0.64
N THR A 94 20.45 8.03 -1.31
CA THR A 94 20.17 7.58 -2.68
C THR A 94 18.88 6.78 -2.74
N GLN A 95 18.66 5.87 -1.79
CA GLN A 95 17.42 5.09 -1.68
C GLN A 95 16.22 5.99 -1.37
N VAL A 96 16.34 6.97 -0.46
CA VAL A 96 15.26 7.96 -0.22
C VAL A 96 14.92 8.71 -1.51
N LYS A 97 15.92 9.21 -2.23
CA LYS A 97 15.70 9.92 -3.51
C LYS A 97 15.01 9.03 -4.54
N SER A 98 15.37 7.75 -4.63
CA SER A 98 14.71 6.79 -5.51
C SER A 98 13.24 6.56 -5.14
N VAL A 99 12.93 6.40 -3.85
CA VAL A 99 11.54 6.26 -3.37
C VAL A 99 10.73 7.51 -3.66
N ILE A 100 11.24 8.70 -3.31
CA ILE A 100 10.57 9.98 -3.58
C ILE A 100 10.33 10.16 -5.08
N LYS A 101 11.33 9.84 -5.92
CA LYS A 101 11.19 9.90 -7.37
C LYS A 101 10.09 8.94 -7.85
N ALA A 102 10.08 7.69 -7.40
CA ALA A 102 9.03 6.73 -7.76
C ALA A 102 7.64 7.24 -7.35
N MET A 103 7.48 7.75 -6.12
CA MET A 103 6.21 8.34 -5.65
C MET A 103 5.77 9.53 -6.51
N ALA A 104 6.71 10.42 -6.87
CA ALA A 104 6.41 11.57 -7.71
C ALA A 104 5.96 11.16 -9.13
N HIS A 105 6.63 10.17 -9.73
CA HIS A 105 6.23 9.61 -11.03
C HIS A 105 4.86 8.93 -10.94
N MET A 106 4.60 8.15 -9.88
CA MET A 106 3.30 7.53 -9.63
C MET A 106 2.18 8.57 -9.56
N HIS A 107 2.33 9.60 -8.71
CA HIS A 107 1.35 10.67 -8.60
C HIS A 107 1.16 11.42 -9.91
N LYS A 108 2.24 11.76 -10.61
CA LYS A 108 2.17 12.44 -11.91
C LYS A 108 1.34 11.64 -12.91
N ASN A 109 1.62 10.34 -13.04
CA ASN A 109 0.95 9.47 -14.00
C ASN A 109 -0.54 9.32 -13.68
N ILE A 110 -0.89 9.07 -12.42
CA ILE A 110 -2.30 8.93 -12.00
C ILE A 110 -3.06 10.24 -12.20
N LEU A 111 -2.50 11.38 -11.77
CA LEU A 111 -3.16 12.68 -11.90
C LEU A 111 -3.29 13.17 -13.35
N SER A 112 -2.42 12.69 -14.23
CA SER A 112 -2.46 12.99 -15.67
C SER A 112 -3.28 11.97 -16.47
N ALA A 113 -3.71 10.88 -15.84
CA ALA A 113 -4.54 9.86 -16.47
C ALA A 113 -5.98 10.35 -16.64
N ASP A 114 -6.77 9.60 -17.44
CA ASP A 114 -8.20 9.84 -17.56
C ASP A 114 -8.86 9.85 -16.16
N PRO A 115 -9.53 10.95 -15.77
CA PRO A 115 -10.16 11.05 -14.45
C PRO A 115 -11.16 9.94 -14.15
N SER A 116 -11.78 9.33 -15.17
CA SER A 116 -12.69 8.18 -14.99
C SER A 116 -12.02 6.95 -14.37
N LEU A 117 -10.69 6.86 -14.43
CA LEU A 117 -9.93 5.76 -13.84
C LEU A 117 -9.86 5.83 -12.31
N TRP A 118 -9.89 7.03 -11.72
CA TRP A 118 -9.63 7.22 -10.28
C TRP A 118 -10.64 8.11 -9.54
N LYS A 119 -11.30 9.05 -10.24
CA LYS A 119 -12.20 10.02 -9.62
C LYS A 119 -13.44 9.33 -9.05
N GLY A 120 -13.69 9.54 -7.75
CA GLY A 120 -14.86 8.98 -7.07
C GLY A 120 -14.77 7.48 -6.75
N LYS A 121 -13.70 6.79 -7.15
CA LYS A 121 -13.43 5.40 -6.76
C LYS A 121 -12.72 5.31 -5.42
N PHE A 122 -11.79 6.23 -5.18
CA PHE A 122 -10.99 6.30 -3.95
C PHE A 122 -11.51 7.44 -3.05
N LEU A 123 -12.69 7.26 -2.46
CA LEU A 123 -13.42 8.31 -1.71
C LEU A 123 -12.96 8.50 -0.26
N LYS A 124 -12.19 7.56 0.30
CA LYS A 124 -11.63 7.73 1.64
C LYS A 124 -10.26 8.40 1.53
N ASN A 125 -10.20 9.68 1.91
CA ASN A 125 -8.96 10.31 2.36
C ASN A 125 -8.51 9.60 3.65
N GLN A 126 -7.96 8.39 3.56
CA GLN A 126 -7.41 7.67 4.71
C GLN A 126 -6.08 8.26 5.19
N THR A 127 -5.58 9.29 4.50
CA THR A 127 -4.33 9.94 4.86
C THR A 127 -4.47 11.44 4.69
N THR A 128 -4.32 12.15 5.78
CA THR A 128 -4.24 13.60 5.82
C THR A 128 -2.87 14.05 5.30
N LEU A 129 -2.79 15.26 4.73
CA LEU A 129 -1.51 15.91 4.43
C LEU A 129 -0.57 15.94 5.65
N ALA A 130 -1.15 15.99 6.87
CA ALA A 130 -0.39 15.94 8.11
C ALA A 130 0.30 14.58 8.33
N GLU A 131 -0.36 13.46 7.98
CA GLU A 131 0.22 12.12 8.11
C GLU A 131 1.29 11.87 7.05
N VAL A 132 1.06 12.28 5.79
CA VAL A 132 2.10 12.23 4.75
C VAL A 132 3.31 13.08 5.15
N SER A 133 3.07 14.29 5.67
CA SER A 133 4.14 15.18 6.13
C SER A 133 4.93 14.58 7.28
N LYS A 134 4.26 13.91 8.25
CA LYS A 134 4.93 13.20 9.36
C LYS A 134 5.84 12.07 8.85
N VAL A 135 5.38 11.28 7.88
CA VAL A 135 6.20 10.20 7.28
C VAL A 135 7.39 10.79 6.53
N LEU A 136 7.18 11.82 5.71
CA LEU A 136 8.28 12.46 4.97
C LEU A 136 9.30 13.13 5.92
N HIS A 137 8.82 13.83 6.96
CA HIS A 137 9.71 14.43 7.96
C HIS A 137 10.51 13.36 8.71
N SER A 138 9.87 12.25 9.09
CA SER A 138 10.56 11.18 9.81
C SER A 138 11.61 10.46 8.95
N MET A 139 11.44 10.44 7.62
CA MET A 139 12.45 9.92 6.69
C MET A 139 13.60 10.91 6.43
N ILE A 140 13.31 12.21 6.39
CA ILE A 140 14.28 13.25 6.00
C ILE A 140 15.11 13.73 7.20
N GLU A 141 14.50 13.91 8.37
CA GLU A 141 15.14 14.48 9.56
C GLU A 141 16.39 13.69 10.04
N PRO A 142 16.39 12.34 10.07
CA PRO A 142 17.58 11.57 10.44
C PRO A 142 18.75 11.74 9.45
N LEU A 143 18.44 11.98 8.16
CA LEU A 143 19.44 12.18 7.12
C LEU A 143 20.10 13.56 7.24
N ILE A 144 19.32 14.61 7.54
CA ILE A 144 19.84 15.95 7.80
C ILE A 144 20.77 15.94 9.02
N LYS A 145 20.37 15.28 10.12
CA LYS A 145 21.18 15.19 11.34
C LYS A 145 22.50 14.43 11.15
N LYS A 146 22.54 13.42 10.27
CA LYS A 146 23.78 12.71 9.91
C LYS A 146 24.70 13.55 9.03
N SER A 147 24.15 14.33 8.09
CA SER A 147 24.92 15.22 7.21
C SER A 147 25.61 16.37 7.97
N ASN A 148 24.99 16.87 9.04
CA ASN A 148 25.53 17.97 9.85
C ASN A 148 26.51 17.54 10.95
N ARG A 149 26.83 16.23 11.04
CA ARG A 149 27.81 15.66 11.98
C ARG A 149 29.14 15.26 11.31
N GLN A 150 29.28 15.48 10.01
CA GLN A 150 30.53 15.38 9.26
C GLN A 150 31.08 16.79 9.02
#